data_AF-A0A6B2RU82-F1
#
_entry.id   AF-A0A6B2RU82-F1
#
_cell.length_a   1.000
_cell.length_b   1.000
_cell.length_c   1.000
_cell.angle_alpha   90.00
_cell.angle_beta   90.00
_cell.angle_gamma   90.00
#
_symmetry.space_group_name_H-M   'P 1'
#
loop_
_entity.id
_entity.type
_entity.pdbx_description
1 polymer ?
#
loop_
_entity_poly.entity_id
_entity_poly.type
_entity_poly.pdbx_seq_one_letter_code
_entity_poly.pdbx_strand_id
1 'polypeptide(L)'
;MSHPSSPAGTADRSLGQLVASATAEMSALVHDEIALAKAELRQDVKRGAVGSAAFSAAGIVLLFSLPMLSFALAYGIRTWSHWNMAICFVLSFAANVLVAAVLGLIGMVFFKKAKKGKGPQKVVASAKETAAVIQGVKPHPRPAVGRPSLDKAATPVPADAPLPVIGEPSAVGRSSA
;
A
#
# COMPACT_ATOMS: atom_id res chain seq x y z
N MET A 1 57.80 0.60 18.16
CA MET A 1 56.42 0.09 18.03
C MET A 1 55.47 1.24 18.34
N SER A 2 54.97 1.91 17.31
CA SER A 2 54.01 3.01 17.42
C SER A 2 52.60 2.44 17.53
N HIS A 3 51.96 2.67 18.67
CA HIS A 3 50.55 2.36 18.87
C HIS A 3 49.69 3.38 18.09
N PRO A 4 48.68 2.96 17.31
CA PRO A 4 47.71 3.87 16.74
C PRO A 4 46.80 4.41 17.87
N SER A 5 46.63 5.73 17.89
CA SER A 5 45.72 6.44 18.76
C SER A 5 44.28 5.94 18.55
N SER A 6 43.68 5.43 19.62
CA SER A 6 42.23 5.20 19.68
C SER A 6 41.51 6.55 19.44
N PRO A 7 40.47 6.60 18.61
CA PRO A 7 39.62 7.79 18.54
C PRO A 7 38.80 7.84 19.83
N ALA A 8 39.31 8.58 20.82
CA ALA A 8 38.52 9.06 21.94
C ALA A 8 37.48 10.06 21.38
N GLY A 9 36.26 9.59 21.13
CA GLY A 9 35.18 10.40 20.56
C GLY A 9 33.77 9.93 20.87
N THR A 10 33.59 9.13 21.92
CA THR A 10 32.29 8.49 22.23
C THR A 10 31.47 9.21 23.31
N ALA A 11 31.99 10.23 23.99
CA ALA A 11 31.34 10.72 25.22
C ALA A 11 30.31 11.86 25.07
N ASP A 12 30.09 12.45 23.90
CA ASP A 12 29.08 13.53 23.78
C ASP A 12 28.51 13.63 22.36
N ARG A 13 27.92 12.52 21.87
CA ARG A 13 27.08 12.63 20.68
C ARG A 13 25.84 13.40 21.11
N SER A 14 25.73 14.65 20.67
CA SER A 14 24.61 15.52 21.06
C SER A 14 23.27 14.81 20.79
N LEU A 15 22.25 15.06 21.62
CA LEU A 15 20.90 14.52 21.39
C LEU A 15 20.42 14.77 19.95
N GLY A 16 20.83 15.88 19.34
CA GLY A 16 20.58 16.18 17.94
C GLY A 16 21.23 15.21 16.95
N GLN A 17 22.47 14.77 17.20
CA GLN A 17 23.13 13.76 16.37
C GLN A 17 22.52 12.36 16.54
N LEU A 18 22.06 11.99 17.74
CA LEU A 18 21.38 10.72 17.99
C LEU A 18 20.02 10.65 17.30
N VAL A 19 19.24 11.73 17.37
CA VAL A 19 17.96 11.84 16.66
C VAL A 19 18.18 11.87 15.15
N ALA A 20 19.21 12.58 14.67
CA ALA A 20 19.56 12.61 13.25
C ALA A 20 19.96 11.22 12.73
N SER A 21 20.77 10.45 13.47
CA SER A 21 21.14 9.09 13.08
C SER A 21 19.94 8.13 13.10
N ALA A 22 19.09 8.20 14.14
CA ALA A 22 17.88 7.38 14.22
C ALA A 22 16.88 7.69 13.09
N THR A 23 16.75 8.97 12.71
CA THR A 23 15.91 9.38 11.58
C THR A 23 16.49 8.92 10.25
N ALA A 24 17.81 8.91 10.11
CA ALA A 24 18.50 8.39 8.93
C ALA A 24 18.31 6.87 8.79
N GLU A 25 18.40 6.11 9.88
CA GLU A 25 18.15 4.65 9.87
C GLU A 25 16.69 4.32 9.56
N MET A 26 15.72 5.06 10.11
CA MET A 26 14.31 4.93 9.71
C MET A 26 14.11 5.23 8.22
N SER A 27 14.78 6.27 7.70
CA SER A 27 14.70 6.62 6.27
C SER A 27 15.26 5.51 5.39
N ALA A 28 16.34 4.86 5.82
CA ALA A 28 16.93 3.72 5.12
C ALA A 28 15.98 2.51 5.12
N LEU A 29 15.39 2.16 6.26
CA LEU A 29 14.40 1.08 6.37
C LEU A 29 13.17 1.31 5.49
N VAL A 30 12.63 2.53 5.48
CA VAL A 30 11.48 2.88 4.61
C VAL A 30 11.86 2.74 3.14
N HIS A 31 13.08 3.12 2.75
CA HIS A 31 13.54 2.96 1.39
C HIS A 31 13.63 1.49 0.96
N ASP A 32 14.14 0.64 1.86
CA ASP A 32 14.24 -0.81 1.62
C ASP A 32 12.86 -1.47 1.53
N GLU A 33 11.92 -1.11 2.39
CA GLU A 33 10.54 -1.62 2.34
C GLU A 33 9.84 -1.21 1.03
N ILE A 34 10.06 0.03 0.57
CA ILE A 34 9.57 0.50 -0.73
C ILE A 34 10.24 -0.28 -1.87
N ALA A 35 11.54 -0.54 -1.78
CA ALA A 35 12.27 -1.30 -2.80
C ALA A 35 11.73 -2.74 -2.88
N LEU A 36 11.45 -3.37 -1.74
CA LEU A 36 10.85 -4.69 -1.65
C LEU A 36 9.42 -4.70 -2.22
N ALA A 37 8.56 -3.79 -1.78
CA ALA A 37 7.20 -3.66 -2.28
C ALA A 37 7.17 -3.40 -3.79
N LYS A 38 8.13 -2.63 -4.32
CA LYS A 38 8.29 -2.41 -5.76
C LYS A 38 8.72 -3.68 -6.49
N ALA A 39 9.57 -4.51 -5.89
CA ALA A 39 9.97 -5.80 -6.46
C ALA A 39 8.77 -6.77 -6.51
N GLU A 40 7.99 -6.86 -5.44
CA GLU A 40 6.77 -7.67 -5.39
C GLU A 40 5.74 -7.18 -6.42
N LEU A 41 5.50 -5.87 -6.49
CA LEU A 41 4.60 -5.28 -7.48
C LEU A 41 5.07 -5.57 -8.92
N ARG A 42 6.38 -5.50 -9.20
CA ARG A 42 6.91 -5.87 -10.52
C ARG A 42 6.66 -7.35 -10.84
N GLN A 43 6.79 -8.23 -9.85
CA GLN A 43 6.53 -9.64 -10.00
C GLN A 43 5.05 -9.91 -10.26
N ASP A 44 4.15 -9.23 -9.55
CA ASP A 44 2.71 -9.31 -9.76
C ASP A 44 2.30 -8.77 -11.14
N VAL A 45 2.86 -7.65 -11.56
CA VAL A 45 2.64 -7.11 -12.92
C VAL A 45 3.15 -8.10 -13.97
N LYS A 46 4.32 -8.70 -13.77
CA LYS A 46 4.87 -9.70 -14.71
C LYS A 46 3.98 -10.94 -14.80
N ARG A 47 3.53 -11.47 -13.66
CA ARG A 47 2.60 -12.61 -13.58
C ARG A 47 1.26 -12.28 -14.23
N GLY A 48 0.70 -11.11 -13.93
CA GLY A 48 -0.53 -10.61 -14.52
C GLY A 48 -0.41 -10.42 -16.03
N ALA A 49 0.71 -9.87 -16.51
CA ALA A 49 0.99 -9.68 -17.93
C ALA A 49 1.06 -11.03 -18.67
N VAL A 50 1.87 -11.98 -18.17
CA VAL A 50 1.97 -13.31 -18.78
C VAL A 50 0.62 -14.03 -18.77
N GLY A 51 -0.11 -13.98 -17.66
CA GLY A 51 -1.45 -14.55 -17.55
C GLY A 51 -2.43 -13.95 -18.55
N SER A 52 -2.46 -12.62 -18.67
CA SER A 52 -3.32 -11.91 -19.62
C SER A 52 -2.96 -12.20 -21.09
N ALA A 53 -1.67 -12.31 -21.41
CA ALA A 53 -1.21 -12.65 -22.75
C ALA A 53 -1.61 -14.08 -23.13
N ALA A 54 -1.37 -15.05 -22.26
CA ALA A 54 -1.78 -16.44 -22.47
C ALA A 54 -3.30 -16.57 -22.61
N PHE A 55 -4.07 -15.88 -21.76
CA PHE A 55 -5.53 -15.90 -21.83
C PHE A 55 -6.06 -15.25 -23.12
N SER A 56 -5.45 -14.15 -23.55
CA SER A 56 -5.80 -13.49 -24.82
C SER A 56 -5.49 -14.38 -26.02
N ALA A 57 -4.32 -15.03 -26.03
CA ALA A 57 -3.95 -15.98 -27.07
C ALA A 57 -4.90 -17.19 -27.11
N ALA A 58 -5.24 -17.75 -25.95
CA ALA A 58 -6.23 -18.84 -25.85
C ALA A 58 -7.60 -18.41 -26.38
N GLY A 59 -8.04 -17.19 -26.08
CA GLY A 59 -9.28 -16.61 -26.61
C GLY A 59 -9.27 -16.50 -28.13
N ILE A 60 -8.17 -16.06 -28.73
CA ILE A 60 -8.00 -16.00 -30.19
C ILE A 60 -8.06 -17.41 -30.78
N VAL A 61 -7.31 -18.37 -30.25
CA VAL A 61 -7.31 -19.76 -30.74
C VAL A 61 -8.72 -20.37 -30.67
N LEU A 62 -9.44 -20.16 -29.56
CA LEU A 62 -10.83 -20.62 -29.43
C LEU A 62 -11.74 -19.98 -30.47
N LEU A 63 -11.62 -18.67 -30.70
CA LEU A 63 -12.41 -17.95 -31.70
C LEU A 63 -12.20 -18.51 -33.10
N PHE A 64 -10.95 -18.76 -33.49
CA PHE A 64 -10.61 -19.37 -34.79
C PHE A 64 -11.00 -20.86 -34.88
N SER A 65 -11.18 -21.54 -33.74
CA SER A 65 -11.60 -22.94 -33.69
C SER A 65 -13.13 -23.13 -33.82
N LEU A 66 -13.93 -22.08 -33.55
CA LEU A 66 -15.40 -22.14 -33.66
C LEU A 66 -15.95 -22.65 -35.00
N PRO A 67 -15.46 -22.22 -36.19
CA PRO A 67 -15.93 -22.79 -37.45
C PRO A 67 -15.64 -24.29 -37.53
N MET A 68 -14.44 -24.72 -37.13
CA MET A 68 -14.06 -26.14 -37.13
C MET A 68 -14.95 -26.97 -36.18
N LEU A 69 -15.23 -26.44 -34.98
CA LEU A 69 -16.15 -27.05 -34.02
C LEU A 69 -17.57 -27.14 -34.58
N SER A 70 -18.02 -26.12 -35.31
CA SER A 70 -19.33 -26.11 -35.96
C SER A 70 -19.45 -27.19 -37.03
N PHE A 71 -18.41 -27.38 -37.85
CA PHE A 71 -18.36 -28.50 -38.80
C PHE A 71 -18.40 -29.85 -38.08
N ALA A 72 -17.56 -30.03 -37.04
CA ALA A 72 -17.51 -31.28 -36.28
C ALA A 72 -18.87 -31.64 -35.66
N LEU A 73 -19.56 -30.67 -35.06
CA LEU A 73 -20.92 -30.85 -34.53
C LEU A 73 -21.93 -31.17 -35.63
N ALA A 74 -21.89 -30.46 -36.76
CA ALA A 74 -22.84 -30.68 -37.84
C ALA A 74 -22.72 -32.10 -38.42
N TYR A 75 -21.50 -32.59 -38.65
CA TYR A 75 -21.24 -33.96 -39.10
C TYR A 75 -21.61 -35.01 -38.03
N GLY A 76 -21.37 -34.71 -36.75
CA GLY A 76 -21.75 -35.58 -35.64
C GLY A 76 -23.27 -35.75 -35.53
N ILE A 77 -24.02 -34.65 -35.60
CA ILE A 77 -25.50 -34.66 -35.57
C ILE A 77 -26.05 -35.41 -36.79
N ARG A 78 -25.46 -35.16 -37.97
CA ARG A 78 -25.86 -35.82 -39.22
C ARG A 78 -25.73 -37.35 -39.14
N THR A 79 -24.69 -37.86 -38.47
CA THR A 79 -24.44 -39.31 -38.28
C THR A 79 -25.58 -40.01 -37.53
N TRP A 80 -26.18 -39.36 -36.53
CA TRP A 80 -27.24 -39.96 -35.72
C TRP A 80 -28.63 -39.70 -36.29
N SER A 81 -28.84 -38.56 -36.94
CA SER A 81 -30.19 -38.06 -37.24
C SER A 81 -30.58 -38.17 -38.72
N HIS A 82 -29.62 -38.35 -39.64
CA HIS A 82 -29.82 -38.29 -41.12
C HIS A 82 -30.55 -37.03 -41.64
N TRP A 83 -30.76 -36.02 -40.80
CA TRP A 83 -31.44 -34.77 -41.12
C TRP A 83 -30.70 -33.93 -42.15
N ASN A 84 -31.40 -32.98 -42.80
CA ASN A 84 -30.80 -32.04 -43.74
C ASN A 84 -29.58 -31.32 -43.11
N MET A 85 -28.49 -31.18 -43.89
CA MET A 85 -27.25 -30.53 -43.44
C MET A 85 -27.50 -29.11 -42.93
N ALA A 86 -28.42 -28.36 -43.54
CA ALA A 86 -28.77 -27.01 -43.09
C ALA A 86 -29.25 -27.00 -41.63
N ILE A 87 -30.10 -27.97 -41.25
CA ILE A 87 -30.63 -28.09 -39.88
C ILE A 87 -29.50 -28.44 -38.91
N CYS A 88 -28.57 -29.30 -39.31
CA CYS A 88 -27.43 -29.70 -38.48
C CYS A 88 -26.50 -28.51 -38.19
N PHE A 89 -26.25 -27.64 -39.18
CA PHE A 89 -25.47 -26.41 -38.98
C PHE A 89 -26.18 -25.41 -38.06
N VAL A 90 -27.50 -25.24 -38.21
CA VAL A 90 -28.29 -24.37 -37.32
C VAL A 90 -28.25 -24.87 -35.88
N LEU A 91 -28.39 -26.18 -35.65
CA LEU A 91 -28.26 -26.76 -34.31
C LEU A 91 -26.84 -26.57 -33.75
N SER A 92 -25.81 -26.78 -34.56
CA SER A 92 -24.41 -26.60 -34.14
C SER A 92 -24.13 -25.15 -33.77
N PHE A 93 -24.67 -24.20 -34.53
CA PHE A 93 -24.60 -22.79 -34.19
C PHE A 93 -25.34 -22.48 -32.88
N ALA A 94 -26.56 -22.98 -32.71
CA ALA A 94 -27.33 -22.82 -31.48
C ALA A 94 -26.60 -23.39 -30.25
N ALA A 95 -25.95 -24.55 -30.39
CA ALA A 95 -25.12 -25.14 -29.35
C ALA A 95 -23.92 -24.23 -28.98
N ASN A 96 -23.20 -23.70 -29.98
CA ASN A 96 -22.11 -22.75 -29.75
C ASN A 96 -22.59 -21.46 -29.07
N VAL A 97 -23.74 -20.93 -29.46
CA VAL A 97 -24.35 -19.74 -28.83
C VAL A 97 -24.70 -20.02 -27.36
N LEU A 98 -25.23 -21.21 -27.05
CA LEU A 98 -25.56 -21.60 -25.69
C LEU A 98 -24.30 -21.70 -24.81
N VAL A 99 -23.24 -22.32 -25.32
CA VAL A 99 -21.94 -22.35 -24.65
C VAL A 99 -21.39 -20.93 -24.44
N ALA A 100 -21.42 -20.08 -25.48
CA ALA A 100 -20.98 -18.69 -25.39
C ALA A 100 -21.79 -17.90 -24.35
N ALA A 101 -23.10 -18.11 -24.25
CA ALA A 101 -23.95 -17.47 -23.25
C ALA A 101 -23.56 -17.88 -21.83
N VAL A 102 -23.30 -19.18 -21.59
CA VAL A 102 -22.85 -19.68 -20.27
C VAL A 102 -21.48 -19.08 -19.91
N LEU A 103 -20.52 -19.12 -20.83
CA LEU A 103 -19.19 -18.52 -20.61
C LEU A 103 -19.29 -17.00 -20.36
N GLY A 104 -20.15 -16.31 -21.12
CA GLY A 104 -20.40 -14.89 -20.95
C GLY A 104 -21.01 -14.55 -19.60
N LEU A 105 -21.96 -15.36 -19.11
CA LEU A 105 -22.55 -15.21 -17.77
C LEU A 105 -21.50 -15.40 -16.68
N ILE A 106 -20.67 -16.44 -16.78
CA ILE A 106 -19.57 -16.69 -15.85
C ILE A 106 -18.62 -15.47 -15.86
N GLY A 107 -18.16 -15.05 -17.04
CA GLY A 107 -17.29 -13.88 -17.20
C GLY A 107 -17.90 -12.62 -16.58
N MET A 108 -19.20 -12.38 -16.78
CA MET A 108 -19.90 -11.26 -16.17
C MET A 108 -19.95 -11.34 -14.64
N VAL A 109 -20.17 -12.53 -14.06
CA VAL A 109 -20.16 -12.71 -12.60
C VAL A 109 -18.76 -12.41 -12.04
N PHE A 110 -17.70 -12.91 -12.67
CA PHE A 110 -16.32 -12.62 -12.29
C PHE A 110 -16.01 -11.11 -12.40
N PHE A 111 -16.43 -10.47 -13.50
CA PHE A 111 -16.20 -9.05 -13.71
C PHE A 111 -16.95 -8.17 -12.70
N LYS A 112 -18.18 -8.54 -12.34
CA LYS A 112 -18.96 -7.87 -11.28
C LYS A 112 -18.29 -8.02 -9.92
N LYS A 113 -17.73 -9.19 -9.60
CA LYS A 113 -16.94 -9.41 -8.37
C LYS A 113 -15.68 -8.53 -8.37
N ALA A 114 -14.93 -8.50 -9.47
CA ALA A 114 -13.73 -7.67 -9.61
C ALA A 114 -14.05 -6.17 -9.46
N LYS A 115 -15.14 -5.67 -10.06
CA LYS A 115 -15.58 -4.27 -9.93
C LYS A 115 -16.02 -3.88 -8.52
N LYS A 116 -16.62 -4.80 -7.76
CA LYS A 116 -16.98 -4.54 -6.35
C LYS A 116 -15.74 -4.42 -5.47
N GLY A 117 -14.67 -5.16 -5.78
CA GLY A 117 -13.35 -5.01 -5.19
C GLY A 117 -12.62 -3.76 -5.70
N LYS A 118 -13.02 -2.56 -5.27
CA LYS A 118 -12.34 -1.29 -5.59
C LYS A 118 -10.93 -1.16 -4.95
N GLY A 119 -10.20 -2.25 -4.76
CA GLY A 119 -8.97 -2.33 -3.96
C GLY A 119 -7.84 -1.45 -4.50
N PRO A 120 -7.29 -1.73 -5.69
CA PRO A 120 -6.10 -1.02 -6.17
C PRO A 120 -6.34 0.47 -6.44
N GLN A 121 -7.50 0.80 -7.01
CA GLN A 121 -7.81 2.17 -7.44
C GLN A 121 -8.13 3.10 -6.26
N LYS A 122 -8.77 2.58 -5.19
CA LYS A 122 -8.98 3.36 -3.96
C LYS A 122 -7.69 3.56 -3.17
N VAL A 123 -6.84 2.55 -3.09
CA VAL A 123 -5.55 2.67 -2.38
C VAL A 123 -4.68 3.75 -3.03
N VAL A 124 -4.61 3.77 -4.36
CA VAL A 124 -3.86 4.81 -5.09
C VAL A 124 -4.50 6.18 -4.94
N ALA A 125 -5.83 6.28 -4.94
CA ALA A 125 -6.53 7.55 -4.73
C ALA A 125 -6.30 8.11 -3.31
N SER A 126 -6.44 7.28 -2.27
CA SER A 126 -6.19 7.68 -0.88
C SER A 126 -4.72 8.05 -0.63
N ALA A 127 -3.77 7.37 -1.28
CA ALA A 127 -2.35 7.74 -1.21
C ALA A 127 -2.08 9.12 -1.83
N LYS A 128 -2.69 9.41 -2.99
CA LYS A 128 -2.59 10.73 -3.65
C LYS A 128 -3.23 11.84 -2.84
N GLU A 129 -4.39 11.58 -2.24
CA GLU A 129 -5.09 12.53 -1.38
C GLU A 129 -4.23 12.87 -0.14
N THR A 130 -3.64 11.86 0.49
CA THR A 130 -2.72 12.05 1.62
C THR A 130 -1.50 12.89 1.23
N ALA A 131 -0.90 12.60 0.06
CA ALA A 131 0.23 13.38 -0.46
C ALA A 131 -0.16 14.85 -0.74
N ALA A 132 -1.36 15.10 -1.28
CA ALA A 132 -1.86 16.43 -1.55
C ALA A 132 -2.08 17.25 -0.27
N VAL A 133 -2.60 16.61 0.79
CA VAL A 133 -2.77 17.26 2.10
C VAL A 133 -1.42 17.66 2.70
N ILE A 134 -0.41 16.78 2.63
CA ILE A 134 0.93 17.06 3.16
C ILE A 134 1.63 18.19 2.38
N GLN A 135 1.47 18.23 1.05
CA GLN A 135 2.02 19.33 0.23
C GLN A 135 1.34 20.68 0.49
N GLY A 136 0.08 20.68 0.95
CA GLY A 136 -0.66 21.88 1.33
C GLY A 136 -0.22 22.52 2.66
N VAL A 137 0.54 21.80 3.49
CA VAL A 137 1.06 22.31 4.76
C VAL A 137 2.35 23.10 4.51
N LYS A 138 2.23 24.43 4.35
CA LYS A 138 3.38 25.34 4.43
C LYS A 138 4.03 25.22 5.82
N PRO A 139 5.37 25.03 5.93
CA PRO A 139 6.08 25.12 7.20
C PRO A 139 5.79 26.49 7.81
N HIS A 140 5.01 26.53 8.89
CA HIS A 140 4.79 27.77 9.60
C HIS A 140 6.12 28.15 10.26
N PRO A 141 6.70 29.33 9.93
CA PRO A 141 7.81 29.85 10.69
C PRO A 141 7.33 29.95 12.12
N ARG A 142 7.89 29.17 13.03
CA ARG A 142 7.68 29.37 14.46
C ARG A 142 8.07 30.83 14.73
N PRO A 143 7.15 31.72 15.14
CA PRO A 143 7.60 33.02 15.61
C PRO A 143 8.59 32.72 16.73
N ALA A 144 9.81 33.23 16.61
CA ALA A 144 10.76 33.18 17.69
C ALA A 144 10.04 33.77 18.89
N VAL A 145 9.66 32.92 19.84
CA VAL A 145 9.15 33.38 21.13
C VAL A 145 10.30 34.20 21.68
N GLY A 146 10.17 35.53 21.53
CA GLY A 146 11.05 36.47 22.17
C GLY A 146 11.05 36.09 23.64
N ARG A 147 12.22 35.70 24.14
CA ARG A 147 12.43 35.65 25.58
C ARG A 147 11.91 36.99 26.10
N PRO A 148 10.90 37.00 26.98
CA PRO A 148 10.46 38.26 27.59
C PRO A 148 11.72 38.91 28.12
N SER A 149 12.00 40.12 27.67
CA SER A 149 13.10 40.92 28.17
C SER A 149 12.98 40.91 29.69
N LEU A 150 13.94 40.26 30.35
CA LEU A 150 14.15 40.30 31.80
C LEU A 150 14.61 41.71 32.25
N ASP A 151 14.13 42.75 31.59
CA ASP A 151 14.59 44.14 31.72
C ASP A 151 13.54 45.04 32.38
N LYS A 152 12.36 44.52 32.71
CA LYS A 152 11.33 45.35 33.34
C LYS A 152 10.47 44.59 34.34
N ALA A 153 11.02 44.52 35.55
CA ALA A 153 10.37 44.39 36.85
C ALA A 153 10.84 43.19 37.68
N ALA A 154 11.93 43.36 38.45
CA ALA A 154 11.98 42.98 39.86
C ALA A 154 13.30 43.48 40.49
N THR A 155 13.15 44.17 41.61
CA THR A 155 14.14 44.81 42.47
C THR A 155 15.26 43.90 42.98
N PRO A 156 16.42 44.44 43.40
CA PRO A 156 17.50 43.63 43.99
C PRO A 156 17.03 43.01 45.31
N VAL A 157 17.14 41.68 45.42
CA VAL A 157 16.91 40.92 46.65
C VAL A 157 18.09 41.20 47.60
N PRO A 158 17.86 41.63 48.86
CA PRO A 158 18.93 41.90 49.81
C PRO A 158 19.64 40.59 50.21
N ALA A 159 20.97 40.67 50.37
CA ALA A 159 21.89 39.54 50.48
C ALA A 159 21.75 38.68 51.76
N ASP A 160 20.79 38.96 52.65
CA ASP A 160 20.73 38.37 54.00
C ASP A 160 19.43 37.61 54.30
N ALA A 161 18.66 37.21 53.28
CA ALA A 161 17.42 36.44 53.50
C ALA A 161 17.71 34.94 53.74
N PRO A 162 17.27 34.32 54.86
CA PRO A 162 17.52 32.90 55.12
C PRO A 162 16.77 32.02 54.11
N LEU A 163 17.44 30.99 53.60
CA LEU A 163 16.85 30.05 52.64
C LEU A 163 15.61 29.34 53.25
N PRO A 164 14.53 29.17 52.47
CA PRO A 164 13.34 28.48 52.96
C PRO A 164 13.65 26.99 53.19
N VAL A 165 13.39 26.54 54.41
CA VAL A 165 13.49 25.14 54.82
C VAL A 165 12.39 24.34 54.12
N ILE A 166 12.80 23.36 53.31
CA ILE A 166 11.89 22.44 52.62
C ILE A 166 11.26 21.53 53.68
N GLY A 167 9.95 21.69 53.92
CA GLY A 167 9.20 20.87 54.86
C GLY A 167 9.06 19.42 54.40
N GLU A 168 9.21 18.48 55.34
CA GLU A 168 9.13 17.04 55.16
C GLU A 168 7.76 16.52 54.67
N PRO A 169 7.71 15.35 54.02
CA PRO A 169 6.45 14.76 53.55
C PRO A 169 5.66 14.10 54.70
N SER A 170 4.55 14.73 55.09
CA SER A 170 3.61 14.15 56.06
C SER A 170 2.83 12.96 55.47
N ALA A 171 2.87 11.87 56.23
CA ALA A 171 2.37 10.54 55.94
C ALA A 171 0.86 10.47 55.63
N VAL A 172 0.50 9.67 54.63
CA VAL A 172 -0.90 9.33 54.31
C VAL A 172 -1.37 8.20 55.24
N GLY A 173 -2.42 8.49 56.00
CA GLY A 173 -3.01 7.58 56.97
C GLY A 173 -3.82 6.45 56.32
N ARG A 174 -3.71 5.25 56.91
CA ARG A 174 -4.58 4.09 56.68
C ARG A 174 -5.93 4.31 57.38
N SER A 175 -7.04 4.02 56.70
CA SER A 175 -8.36 3.70 57.28
C SER A 175 -9.21 3.08 56.15
N SER A 176 -9.43 1.75 56.10
CA SER A 176 -10.43 0.99 56.86
C SER A 176 -11.87 1.44 56.56
N ALA A 177 -12.51 0.71 55.63
CA ALA A 177 -13.94 0.41 55.57
C ALA A 177 -14.13 -0.86 54.74
#